data_AF-A0A1S3S029-F1
#
_entry.id   AF-A0A1S3S029-F1
#
_cell.length_a   1.000
_cell.length_b   1.000
_cell.length_c   1.000
_cell.angle_alpha   90.00
_cell.angle_beta   90.00
_cell.angle_gamma   90.00
#
_symmetry.space_group_name_H-M   'P 1'
#
loop_
_entity.id
_entity.type
_entity.pdbx_description
1 polymer ?
#
loop_
_entity_poly.entity_id
_entity_poly.type
_entity_poly.pdbx_seq_one_letter_code
_entity_poly.pdbx_strand_id
1 'polypeptide(L)'
;MQIQEFTDVNDGEKEVMKLWNLHVMKYGYIADNQMNGACLAFVEGCGAYIARKNLCRNFLLHLVSMHDFKLVTTTTINQAMTRLRHIQQTQRQEGGEGDGGEESQSELQPDYATCNDDHTDGKSNHGNGHTNGNGIGDGDEA
;
A
#
# COMPACT_ATOMS: atom_id res chain seq x y z
N MET A 1 5.33 13.01 41.11
CA MET A 1 5.94 11.81 40.48
C MET A 1 4.92 10.69 40.55
N GLN A 2 4.85 9.86 39.51
CA GLN A 2 3.90 8.74 39.28
C GLN A 2 2.55 9.10 38.65
N ILE A 3 2.54 9.17 37.32
CA ILE A 3 1.97 8.07 36.52
C ILE A 3 3.08 7.65 35.56
N GLN A 4 3.48 6.39 35.62
CA GLN A 4 4.55 5.84 34.80
C GLN A 4 4.15 5.89 33.32
N GLU A 5 5.07 6.36 32.49
CA GLU A 5 5.03 6.31 31.03
C GLU A 5 4.59 4.91 30.57
N PHE A 6 3.70 4.87 29.59
CA PHE A 6 3.27 3.63 28.95
C PHE A 6 4.49 2.88 28.38
N THR A 7 4.98 1.89 29.12
CA THR A 7 6.10 1.01 28.77
C THR A 7 5.75 -0.05 27.72
N ASP A 8 4.51 -0.08 27.22
CA ASP A 8 4.00 -1.23 26.44
C ASP A 8 3.81 -0.97 24.93
N VAL A 9 4.30 0.13 24.36
CA VAL A 9 4.25 0.33 22.89
C VAL A 9 5.54 0.94 22.37
N ASN A 10 6.26 0.18 21.54
CA ASN A 10 7.47 0.66 20.87
C ASN A 10 7.10 1.79 19.90
N ASP A 11 7.96 2.80 19.74
CA ASP A 11 7.65 3.96 18.87
C ASP A 11 7.42 3.54 17.41
N GLY A 12 8.05 2.45 16.97
CA GLY A 12 7.79 1.86 15.65
C GLY A 12 6.39 1.25 15.50
N GLU A 13 5.80 0.70 16.57
CA GLU A 13 4.42 0.19 16.55
C GLU A 13 3.43 1.35 16.48
N LYS A 14 3.66 2.41 17.29
CA LYS A 14 2.84 3.63 17.25
C LYS A 14 2.83 4.22 15.83
N GLU A 15 3.99 4.28 15.18
CA GLU A 15 4.10 4.86 13.85
C GLU A 15 3.34 4.05 12.78
N VAL A 16 3.48 2.72 12.79
CA VAL A 16 2.72 1.86 11.88
C VAL A 16 1.21 2.00 12.10
N MET A 17 0.76 2.05 13.35
CA MET A 17 -0.65 2.22 13.68
C MET A 17 -1.20 3.58 13.22
N LYS A 18 -0.41 4.66 13.35
CA LYS A 18 -0.80 5.99 12.83
C LYS A 18 -0.98 5.96 11.32
N LEU A 19 -0.01 5.42 10.57
CA LEU A 19 -0.10 5.30 9.11
C LEU A 19 -1.32 4.48 8.68
N TRP A 20 -1.58 3.36 9.37
CA TRP A 20 -2.73 2.52 9.09
C TRP A 20 -4.05 3.25 9.33
N ASN A 21 -4.20 3.95 10.45
CA ASN A 21 -5.41 4.72 10.76
C ASN A 21 -5.69 5.78 9.69
N LEU A 22 -4.65 6.50 9.24
CA LEU A 22 -4.78 7.48 8.17
C LEU A 22 -5.21 6.84 6.85
N HIS A 23 -4.63 5.69 6.50
CA HIS A 23 -5.02 4.94 5.30
C HIS A 23 -6.49 4.50 5.37
N VAL A 24 -6.92 3.94 6.49
CA VAL A 24 -8.32 3.53 6.69
C VAL A 24 -9.26 4.74 6.63
N MET A 25 -8.90 5.87 7.24
CA MET A 25 -9.70 7.11 7.19
C MET A 25 -9.79 7.68 5.78
N LYS A 26 -8.73 7.58 4.96
CA LYS A 26 -8.70 8.07 3.57
C LYS A 26 -9.66 7.28 2.67
N TYR A 27 -9.68 5.95 2.80
CA TYR A 27 -10.45 5.08 1.90
C TYR A 27 -11.78 4.57 2.47
N GLY A 28 -12.02 4.73 3.77
CA GLY A 28 -13.30 4.44 4.41
C GLY A 28 -13.74 2.98 4.31
N TYR A 29 -12.84 2.04 4.60
CA TYR A 29 -13.17 0.60 4.60
C TYR A 29 -14.20 0.28 5.68
N ILE A 30 -15.27 -0.42 5.30
CA ILE A 30 -16.40 -0.75 6.19
C ILE A 30 -16.68 -2.26 6.28
N ALA A 31 -16.08 -3.08 5.41
CA ALA A 31 -16.36 -4.51 5.31
C ALA A 31 -15.08 -5.35 5.36
N ASP A 32 -15.15 -6.49 6.06
CA ASP A 32 -14.01 -7.38 6.27
C ASP A 32 -13.39 -7.90 4.96
N ASN A 33 -14.22 -8.14 3.94
CA ASN A 33 -13.74 -8.60 2.64
C ASN A 33 -12.83 -7.57 1.93
N GLN A 34 -12.82 -6.30 2.37
CA GLN A 34 -11.96 -5.25 1.85
C GLN A 34 -10.54 -5.29 2.46
N MET A 35 -10.37 -5.92 3.63
CA MET A 35 -9.12 -5.85 4.41
C MET A 35 -7.91 -6.43 3.67
N ASN A 36 -8.14 -7.48 2.87
CA ASN A 36 -7.08 -8.05 2.03
C ASN A 36 -6.59 -7.03 0.98
N GLY A 37 -7.52 -6.33 0.32
CA GLY A 37 -7.20 -5.27 -0.64
C GLY A 37 -6.56 -4.05 0.02
N ALA A 38 -7.07 -3.65 1.18
CA ALA A 38 -6.55 -2.53 1.98
C ALA A 38 -5.08 -2.75 2.36
N CYS A 39 -4.70 -3.95 2.81
CA CYS A 39 -3.31 -4.25 3.15
C CYS A 39 -2.36 -4.13 1.95
N LEU A 40 -2.80 -4.53 0.76
CA LEU A 40 -2.01 -4.41 -0.46
C LEU A 40 -1.89 -2.95 -0.89
N ALA A 41 -3.00 -2.20 -0.89
CA ALA A 41 -3.00 -0.77 -1.21
C ALA A 41 -2.15 0.04 -0.22
N PHE A 42 -2.17 -0.32 1.06
CA PHE A 42 -1.33 0.29 2.08
C PHE A 42 0.16 0.12 1.80
N VAL A 43 0.61 -1.05 1.33
CA VAL A 43 2.01 -1.25 0.93
C VAL A 43 2.37 -0.46 -0.31
N GLU A 44 1.48 -0.33 -1.29
CA GLU A 44 1.75 0.49 -2.48
C GLU A 44 1.93 1.96 -2.13
N GLY A 45 1.09 2.52 -1.24
CA GLY A 45 1.18 3.93 -0.85
C GLY A 45 2.28 4.21 0.18
N CYS A 46 2.38 3.39 1.23
CA CYS A 46 3.23 3.65 2.39
C CYS A 46 4.51 2.81 2.42
N GLY A 47 4.67 1.84 1.51
CA GLY A 47 5.78 0.87 1.55
C GLY A 47 7.16 1.50 1.47
N ALA A 48 7.29 2.56 0.68
CA ALA A 48 8.53 3.34 0.55
C ALA A 48 8.94 3.99 1.88
N TYR A 49 7.98 4.55 2.63
CA TYR A 49 8.22 5.14 3.94
C TYR A 49 8.54 4.07 4.99
N ILE A 50 7.77 2.98 5.00
CA ILE A 50 7.97 1.83 5.90
C ILE A 50 9.38 1.25 5.72
N ALA A 51 9.85 1.13 4.48
CA ALA A 51 11.20 0.71 4.15
C ALA A 51 12.26 1.65 4.72
N ARG A 52 12.15 2.96 4.43
CA ARG A 52 13.12 3.99 4.82
C ARG A 52 13.25 4.15 6.33
N LYS A 53 12.12 4.06 7.06
CA LYS A 53 12.08 4.18 8.54
C LYS A 53 12.33 2.86 9.26
N ASN A 54 12.71 1.79 8.55
CA ASN A 54 12.98 0.47 9.12
C ASN A 54 11.80 -0.11 9.92
N LEU A 55 10.56 0.09 9.44
CA LEU A 55 9.33 -0.32 10.11
C LEU A 55 8.79 -1.68 9.65
N CYS A 56 9.52 -2.40 8.78
CA CYS A 56 9.03 -3.63 8.14
C CYS A 56 8.63 -4.73 9.13
N ARG A 57 9.34 -4.86 10.25
CA ARG A 57 8.99 -5.83 11.31
C ARG A 57 7.69 -5.43 12.01
N ASN A 58 7.53 -4.16 12.33
CA ASN A 58 6.30 -3.63 12.95
C ASN A 58 5.10 -3.79 12.00
N PHE A 59 5.31 -3.55 10.70
CA PHE A 59 4.28 -3.78 9.69
C PHE A 59 3.91 -5.27 9.57
N LEU A 60 4.90 -6.17 9.55
CA LEU A 60 4.63 -7.62 9.57
C LEU A 60 3.83 -8.04 10.81
N LEU A 61 4.17 -7.52 11.99
CA LEU A 61 3.44 -7.79 13.22
C LEU A 61 1.98 -7.31 13.13
N HIS A 62 1.74 -6.15 12.53
CA HIS A 62 0.38 -5.66 12.28
C HIS A 62 -0.39 -6.58 11.31
N LEU A 63 0.23 -7.05 10.22
CA LEU A 63 -0.37 -8.01 9.29
C LEU A 63 -0.73 -9.35 9.98
N VAL A 64 0.16 -9.85 10.85
CA VAL A 64 -0.10 -11.06 11.65
C VAL A 64 -1.29 -10.83 12.59
N SER A 65 -1.34 -9.69 13.27
CA SER A 65 -2.47 -9.33 14.12
C SER A 65 -3.79 -9.30 13.34
N MET A 66 -3.83 -8.70 12.15
CA MET A 66 -5.02 -8.72 11.30
C MET A 66 -5.46 -10.14 10.88
N HIS A 67 -4.51 -11.06 10.69
CA HIS A 67 -4.82 -12.46 10.43
C HIS A 67 -5.38 -13.15 11.67
N ASP A 68 -4.89 -12.83 12.86
CA ASP A 68 -5.41 -13.37 14.12
C ASP A 68 -6.87 -12.94 14.34
N PHE A 69 -7.20 -11.70 13.95
CA PHE A 69 -8.58 -11.19 13.89
C PHE A 69 -9.41 -11.71 12.71
N LYS A 70 -8.86 -12.63 11.89
CA LYS A 70 -9.53 -13.23 10.72
C LYS A 70 -9.92 -12.25 9.62
N LEU A 71 -9.28 -11.07 9.58
CA LEU A 71 -9.52 -10.03 8.58
C LEU A 71 -8.74 -10.29 7.28
N VAL A 72 -7.56 -10.90 7.39
CA VAL A 72 -6.69 -11.17 6.25
C VAL A 72 -6.19 -12.60 6.21
N THR A 73 -5.81 -13.04 5.01
CA THR A 73 -5.25 -14.37 4.78
C THR A 73 -3.73 -14.37 4.87
N THR A 74 -3.13 -15.54 5.13
CA THR A 74 -1.66 -15.72 5.05
C THR A 74 -1.10 -15.40 3.66
N THR A 75 -1.87 -15.65 2.60
CA THR A 75 -1.53 -15.25 1.22
C THR A 75 -1.33 -13.74 1.12
N THR A 76 -2.23 -12.95 1.71
CA THR A 76 -2.12 -11.49 1.72
C THR A 76 -0.87 -11.02 2.44
N ILE A 77 -0.53 -11.63 3.58
CA ILE A 77 0.70 -11.31 4.30
C ILE A 77 1.92 -11.54 3.40
N ASN A 78 1.99 -12.69 2.74
CA ASN A 78 3.10 -13.03 1.85
C ASN A 78 3.22 -12.06 0.67
N GLN A 79 2.10 -11.67 0.06
CA GLN A 79 2.06 -10.72 -1.05
C GLN A 79 2.50 -9.32 -0.62
N ALA A 80 1.94 -8.80 0.48
CA ALA A 80 2.28 -7.50 1.04
C ALA A 80 3.78 -7.42 1.38
N MET A 81 4.34 -8.44 2.04
CA MET A 81 5.76 -8.47 2.39
C MET A 81 6.68 -8.67 1.18
N THR A 82 6.22 -9.35 0.14
CA THR A 82 6.99 -9.49 -1.11
C THR A 82 7.07 -8.16 -1.85
N ARG A 83 5.96 -7.42 -1.93
CA ARG A 83 5.94 -6.06 -2.49
C ARG A 83 6.84 -5.11 -1.70
N LEU A 84 6.75 -5.13 -0.38
CA LEU A 84 7.61 -4.32 0.48
C LEU A 84 9.10 -4.61 0.29
N ARG A 85 9.47 -5.90 0.17
CA ARG A 85 10.87 -6.29 -0.13
C ARG A 85 11.34 -5.78 -1.49
N HIS A 86 10.49 -5.80 -2.50
CA HIS A 86 10.82 -5.26 -3.82
C HIS A 86 11.09 -3.75 -3.73
N ILE A 87 10.23 -2.99 -3.05
CA ILE A 87 10.41 -1.56 -2.81
C ILE A 87 11.74 -1.27 -2.09
N GLN A 88 12.10 -2.06 -1.07
CA GLN A 88 13.39 -1.94 -0.37
C GLN A 88 14.60 -2.17 -1.28
N GLN A 89 14.49 -3.09 -2.24
CA GLN A 89 15.57 -3.40 -3.18
C GLN A 89 15.75 -2.30 -4.21
N THR A 90 14.64 -1.74 -4.74
CA THR A 90 14.67 -0.61 -5.68
C THR A 90 15.33 0.62 -5.04
N GLN A 91 14.93 0.99 -3.83
CA GLN A 91 15.51 2.16 -3.14
C GLN A 91 17.01 2.03 -2.85
N ARG A 92 17.51 0.81 -2.62
CA ARG A 92 18.96 0.57 -2.43
C ARG A 92 19.77 0.79 -3.71
N GLN A 93 19.15 0.62 -4.87
CA GLN A 93 19.81 0.80 -6.17
C GLN A 93 19.81 2.27 -6.60
N GLU A 94 18.81 3.05 -6.19
CA GLU A 94 18.66 4.47 -6.51
C GLU A 94 19.46 5.40 -5.58
N GLY A 95 19.77 4.99 -4.35
CA GLY A 95 20.51 5.79 -3.36
C GLY A 95 22.02 5.99 -3.62
N GLY A 96 22.48 5.83 -4.87
CA GLY A 96 23.88 5.99 -5.27
C GLY A 96 24.30 7.41 -5.66
N GLU A 97 23.38 8.36 -5.82
CA GLU A 97 23.68 9.75 -6.21
C GLU A 97 22.74 10.73 -5.48
N GLY A 98 23.26 11.53 -4.54
CA GLY A 98 22.49 12.62 -3.91
C GLY A 98 22.97 13.06 -2.53
N ASP A 99 23.71 14.17 -2.51
CA ASP A 99 24.37 14.85 -1.40
C ASP A 99 23.43 15.65 -0.45
N GLY A 100 23.84 15.69 0.83
CA GLY A 100 23.65 16.74 1.85
C GLY A 100 22.37 17.59 1.92
N GLY A 101 21.59 17.39 3.00
CA GLY A 101 20.65 18.39 3.51
C GLY A 101 20.49 18.26 5.04
N GLU A 102 20.92 19.29 5.77
CA GLU A 102 20.81 19.40 7.24
C GLU A 102 19.34 19.50 7.69
N GLU A 103 18.88 18.59 8.56
CA GLU A 103 17.53 18.63 9.13
C GLU A 103 17.54 19.39 10.48
N SER A 104 16.89 20.56 10.50
CA SER A 104 16.57 21.30 11.72
C SER A 104 15.47 20.59 12.52
N GLN A 105 15.73 20.39 13.80
CA GLN A 105 14.82 19.78 14.78
C GLN A 105 13.70 20.77 15.16
N SER A 106 12.71 20.93 14.30
CA SER A 106 11.38 21.40 14.69
C SER A 106 10.44 20.19 14.72
N GLU A 107 9.47 20.17 15.64
CA GLU A 107 8.54 19.06 15.83
C GLU A 107 7.78 18.73 14.53
N LEU A 108 8.32 17.78 13.76
CA LEU A 108 7.78 17.27 12.51
C LEU A 108 6.46 16.55 12.80
N GLN A 109 5.34 17.27 12.69
CA GLN A 109 4.06 16.63 12.38
C GLN A 109 4.23 15.93 11.03
N PRO A 110 4.07 14.60 10.93
CA PRO A 110 4.29 13.91 9.68
C PRO A 110 3.27 14.40 8.65
N ASP A 111 3.74 15.03 7.59
CA ASP A 111 2.97 15.34 6.39
C ASP A 111 2.80 14.06 5.58
N TYR A 112 1.95 13.17 6.09
CA TYR A 112 1.61 11.86 5.53
C TYR A 112 1.04 11.87 4.08
N ALA A 113 0.95 13.05 3.46
CA ALA A 113 0.69 13.24 2.03
C ALA A 113 1.78 12.61 1.13
N THR A 114 2.95 12.26 1.67
CA THR A 114 4.02 11.58 0.90
C THR A 114 3.80 10.08 0.68
N CYS A 115 2.70 9.49 1.18
CA CYS A 115 2.30 8.14 0.81
C CYS A 115 1.68 8.18 -0.60
N ASN A 116 2.55 8.36 -1.60
CA ASN A 116 2.32 8.59 -3.03
C ASN A 116 0.84 8.69 -3.46
N ASP A 117 0.40 9.91 -3.80
CA ASP A 117 -0.81 10.19 -4.60
C ASP A 117 -0.61 9.87 -6.11
N ASP A 118 0.28 8.94 -6.45
CA ASP A 118 0.47 8.48 -7.83
C ASP A 118 -0.34 7.21 -8.09
N HIS A 119 -1.66 7.40 -8.24
CA HIS A 119 -2.44 6.48 -9.07
C HIS A 119 -2.62 7.15 -10.43
N THR A 120 -1.84 6.71 -11.41
CA THR A 120 -2.13 6.98 -12.81
C THR A 120 -3.53 6.45 -13.12
N ASP A 121 -4.45 7.36 -13.45
CA ASP A 121 -5.76 7.05 -13.99
C ASP A 121 -5.64 6.07 -15.16
N GLY A 122 -5.98 4.81 -14.90
CA GLY A 122 -6.29 3.84 -15.94
C GLY A 122 -7.58 4.27 -16.63
N LYS A 123 -7.45 5.12 -17.66
CA LYS A 123 -8.53 5.54 -18.55
C LYS A 123 -9.35 4.32 -18.98
N SER A 124 -10.60 4.30 -18.51
CA SER A 124 -11.69 3.50 -19.05
C SER A 124 -11.84 3.84 -20.54
N ASN A 125 -11.38 2.95 -21.42
CA ASN A 125 -11.59 3.10 -22.86
C ASN A 125 -12.94 2.49 -23.24
N HIS A 126 -14.00 3.29 -23.12
CA HIS A 126 -15.23 3.07 -23.89
C HIS A 126 -14.98 3.54 -25.31
N GLY A 127 -14.76 2.59 -26.23
CA GLY A 127 -14.59 2.84 -27.66
C GLY A 127 -15.41 1.87 -28.48
N ASN A 128 -16.65 2.29 -28.80
CA ASN A 128 -17.56 1.67 -29.74
C ASN A 128 -16.97 1.72 -31.17
N GLY A 129 -17.13 0.67 -31.98
CA GLY A 129 -16.73 0.76 -33.39
C GLY A 129 -16.92 -0.50 -34.25
N HIS A 130 -18.08 -0.56 -34.89
CA HIS A 130 -18.33 -1.10 -36.23
C HIS A 130 -18.18 -2.60 -36.53
N THR A 131 -19.35 -3.25 -36.68
CA THR A 131 -19.54 -4.47 -37.46
C THR A 131 -19.26 -4.19 -38.94
N ASN A 132 -18.23 -4.81 -39.50
CA ASN A 132 -18.07 -4.91 -40.95
C ASN A 132 -18.61 -6.26 -41.43
N GLY A 133 -19.59 -6.18 -42.32
CA GLY A 133 -20.14 -7.31 -43.03
C GLY A 133 -19.11 -7.95 -43.96
N ASN A 134 -19.23 -9.27 -44.11
CA ASN A 134 -18.58 -10.00 -45.19
C ASN A 134 -19.65 -10.89 -45.82
N GLY A 135 -20.09 -10.52 -47.02
CA GLY A 135 -20.98 -11.32 -47.85
C GLY A 135 -20.17 -12.20 -48.80
N ILE A 136 -20.50 -13.48 -48.85
CA ILE A 136 -20.31 -14.46 -49.94
C ILE A 136 -21.42 -15.50 -49.66
N GLY A 137 -22.41 -15.82 -50.50
CA GLY A 137 -22.40 -15.96 -51.95
C GLY A 137 -22.64 -17.44 -52.27
N ASP A 138 -23.85 -17.73 -52.77
CA ASP A 138 -24.24 -18.86 -53.63
C ASP A 138 -24.48 -20.27 -53.07
N GLY A 139 -25.58 -20.88 -53.54
CA GLY A 139 -25.64 -22.30 -53.87
C GLY A 139 -26.86 -23.09 -53.37
N ASP A 140 -27.81 -23.31 -54.27
CA ASP A 140 -28.85 -24.34 -54.37
C ASP A 140 -28.70 -25.62 -53.51
N GLU A 141 -29.82 -26.23 -53.07
CA GLU A 141 -30.47 -27.36 -53.77
C GLU A 141 -31.57 -28.04 -52.91
N ALA A 142 -32.71 -28.33 -53.57
CA ALA A 142 -33.79 -29.29 -53.27
C ALA A 142 -34.73 -29.08 -52.06
#